data_AF-A0A6J5ESH9-F1
#
_entry.id   AF-A0A6J5ESH9-F1
#
_cell.length_a   1.000
_cell.length_b   1.000
_cell.length_c   1.000
_cell.angle_alpha   90.00
_cell.angle_beta   90.00
_cell.angle_gamma   90.00
#
_symmetry.space_group_name_H-M   'P 1'
#
loop_
_entity.id
_entity.type
_entity.pdbx_description
1 polymer ?
#
loop_
_entity_poly.entity_id
_entity_poly.type
_entity_poly.pdbx_seq_one_letter_code
_entity_poly.pdbx_strand_id
1 'polypeptide(L)'
;MQMCALPPVDPLAASAAADARGRRDDGTDRDGGHACWRAHDVLRLRRLPARDGEPEWVRDAFLLAPFAVVRRAPAAPDFVAVGIRGASRAQRYGTWAADADVEFAVAPEALAASDPSPGRERLPAFAALATLQRSPGALASCVWGPAGSVGFELATRTPAVTASSDLDLLIRAPDRLRPAVARRLFAELRALAERAGIRVDVQVDTPAGGVALAELAAGKPRVMARAIDGPLLVADPWAAVTTGSGAADAAADADADADAATTRVPHLDAARTGAAR
;
A
#
# COMPACT_ATOMS: atom_id res chain seq x y z
N MET A 1 10.85 12.64 5.16
CA MET A 1 9.71 13.34 4.52
C MET A 1 9.24 14.36 5.52
N GLN A 2 9.26 15.64 5.17
CA GLN A 2 8.73 16.69 6.03
C GLN A 2 7.20 16.70 5.88
N MET A 3 6.48 16.98 6.96
CA MET A 3 5.03 16.93 7.02
C MET A 3 4.49 18.28 7.45
N CYS A 4 3.38 18.71 6.86
CA CYS A 4 2.60 19.80 7.41
C CYS A 4 2.00 19.39 8.78
N ALA A 5 1.85 20.34 9.69
CA ALA A 5 1.72 20.08 11.12
C ALA A 5 0.51 19.21 11.51
N LEU A 6 -0.64 19.36 10.86
CA LEU A 6 -1.84 18.55 11.10
C LEU A 6 -2.71 18.48 9.85
N PRO A 7 -3.51 17.42 9.67
CA PRO A 7 -4.58 17.43 8.66
C PRO A 7 -5.54 18.60 8.94
N PRO A 8 -6.27 19.11 7.94
CA PRO A 8 -7.43 19.96 8.20
C PRO A 8 -8.58 19.09 8.75
N VAL A 9 -8.35 18.38 9.85
CA VAL A 9 -9.37 17.67 10.62
C VAL A 9 -9.80 18.59 11.74
N ASP A 10 -11.10 18.82 11.87
CA ASP A 10 -11.64 19.40 13.10
C ASP A 10 -11.46 18.35 14.22
N PRO A 11 -10.62 18.58 15.24
CA PRO A 11 -10.27 17.56 16.23
C PRO A 11 -11.49 17.07 17.04
N LEU A 12 -12.60 17.82 17.05
CA LEU A 12 -13.83 17.45 17.74
C LEU A 12 -14.82 16.67 16.85
N ALA A 13 -14.71 16.74 15.52
CA ALA A 13 -15.60 16.02 14.60
C ALA A 13 -15.22 14.54 14.40
N ALA A 14 -13.94 14.20 14.59
CA ALA A 14 -13.43 12.83 14.44
C ALA A 14 -14.04 11.85 15.48
N SER A 15 -14.43 12.33 16.66
CA SER A 15 -15.09 11.52 17.69
C SER A 15 -16.60 11.39 17.47
N ALA A 16 -17.25 12.37 16.83
CA ALA A 16 -18.70 12.41 16.67
C ALA A 16 -19.22 11.64 15.44
N ALA A 17 -18.38 11.48 14.40
CA ALA A 17 -18.73 10.71 13.20
C ALA A 17 -18.74 9.17 13.41
N ALA A 18 -18.23 8.69 14.55
CA ALA A 18 -18.30 7.28 14.94
C ALA A 18 -19.68 6.89 15.52
N ASP A 19 -20.37 7.82 16.21
CA ASP A 19 -21.58 7.52 16.98
C ASP A 19 -22.91 7.85 16.28
N ALA A 20 -22.90 8.49 15.11
CA ALA A 20 -24.12 8.94 14.43
C ALA A 20 -24.57 8.09 13.23
N ARG A 21 -24.13 6.83 13.11
CA ARG A 21 -24.58 5.89 12.04
C ARG A 21 -25.84 5.09 12.40
N GLY A 22 -26.69 5.65 13.27
CA GLY A 22 -28.02 5.13 13.58
C GLY A 22 -29.10 6.09 13.09
N ARG A 23 -29.87 5.66 12.09
CA ARG A 23 -31.06 6.31 11.48
C ARG A 23 -30.80 7.56 10.64
N ARG A 24 -30.98 7.40 9.32
CA ARG A 24 -32.04 8.09 8.58
C ARG A 24 -32.28 7.44 7.22
N ASP A 25 -33.55 7.17 6.97
CA ASP A 25 -34.18 6.80 5.70
C ASP A 25 -34.94 8.05 5.23
N ASP A 26 -34.69 8.48 3.99
CA ASP A 26 -35.52 9.35 3.12
C ASP A 26 -34.67 9.73 1.91
N GLY A 27 -35.19 9.42 0.72
CA GLY A 27 -34.52 9.57 -0.56
C GLY A 27 -34.42 11.01 -1.03
N THR A 28 -33.23 11.40 -1.46
CA THR A 28 -33.07 12.20 -2.67
C THR A 28 -31.72 11.88 -3.29
N ASP A 29 -31.81 11.45 -4.53
CA ASP A 29 -30.72 11.12 -5.43
C ASP A 29 -29.88 12.38 -5.69
N ARG A 30 -28.78 12.51 -4.95
CA ARG A 30 -27.60 13.28 -5.34
C ARG A 30 -26.42 12.38 -5.08
N ASP A 31 -26.03 11.67 -6.13
CA ASP A 31 -24.79 10.91 -6.23
C ASP A 31 -23.60 11.87 -6.07
N GLY A 32 -23.32 12.23 -4.81
CA GLY A 32 -22.14 12.97 -4.40
C GLY A 32 -20.96 12.00 -4.46
N GLY A 33 -20.47 11.76 -5.67
CA GLY A 33 -19.33 10.89 -5.93
C GLY A 33 -18.12 11.35 -5.11
N HIS A 34 -17.90 10.72 -3.96
CA HIS A 34 -16.67 10.88 -3.18
C HIS A 34 -15.50 10.49 -4.08
N ALA A 35 -14.66 11.46 -4.42
CA ALA A 35 -13.62 11.26 -5.41
C ALA A 35 -12.66 10.14 -5.00
N CYS A 36 -12.40 9.26 -5.97
CA CYS A 36 -11.94 7.88 -5.80
C CYS A 36 -10.40 7.72 -5.87
N TRP A 37 -9.64 8.70 -5.38
CA TRP A 37 -8.18 8.73 -5.54
C TRP A 37 -7.48 7.64 -4.74
N ARG A 38 -6.62 6.87 -5.40
CA ARG A 38 -5.91 5.75 -4.78
C ARG A 38 -4.49 6.16 -4.42
N ALA A 39 -3.95 5.56 -3.36
CA ALA A 39 -2.55 5.76 -2.99
C ALA A 39 -1.63 5.51 -4.19
N HIS A 40 -0.66 6.41 -4.36
CA HIS A 40 0.30 6.52 -5.47
C HIS A 40 -0.22 7.07 -6.80
N ASP A 41 -1.50 7.43 -6.92
CA ASP A 41 -1.97 8.17 -8.09
C ASP A 41 -1.28 9.55 -8.13
N VAL A 42 -1.00 10.03 -9.35
CA VAL A 42 -0.41 11.35 -9.56
C VAL A 42 -1.51 12.32 -9.97
N LEU A 43 -1.79 13.30 -9.13
CA LEU A 43 -2.86 14.29 -9.33
C LEU A 43 -2.30 15.55 -9.96
N ARG A 44 -2.92 16.03 -11.04
CA ARG A 44 -2.76 17.42 -11.50
C ARG A 44 -3.65 18.30 -10.65
N LEU A 45 -3.07 19.34 -10.03
CA LEU A 45 -3.81 20.25 -9.17
C LEU A 45 -3.90 21.65 -9.77
N ARG A 46 -5.10 22.22 -9.80
CA ARG A 46 -5.31 23.62 -10.19
C ARG A 46 -4.65 24.57 -9.20
N ARG A 47 -4.74 24.25 -7.91
CA ARG A 47 -4.23 25.06 -6.81
C ARG A 47 -3.73 24.16 -5.69
N LEU A 48 -2.74 24.65 -4.96
CA LEU A 48 -2.31 24.09 -3.70
C LEU A 48 -2.18 25.24 -2.70
N PRO A 49 -3.09 25.36 -1.71
CA PRO A 49 -2.98 26.41 -0.70
C PRO A 49 -1.61 26.36 -0.01
N ALA A 50 -1.05 27.53 0.27
CA ALA A 50 0.15 27.63 1.10
C ALA A 50 -0.18 27.19 2.52
N ARG A 51 0.80 26.61 3.20
CA ARG A 51 0.66 26.17 4.59
C ARG A 51 1.74 26.80 5.44
N ASP A 52 1.38 27.16 6.66
CA ASP A 52 2.32 27.74 7.60
C ASP A 52 3.50 26.78 7.86
N GLY A 53 4.71 27.30 7.74
CA GLY A 53 5.94 26.54 7.93
C GLY A 53 6.28 25.57 6.79
N GLU A 54 5.62 25.66 5.63
CA GLU A 54 6.08 24.90 4.46
C GLU A 54 7.42 25.44 3.94
N PRO A 55 8.35 24.56 3.53
CA PRO A 55 9.59 25.00 2.90
C PRO A 55 9.35 25.75 1.59
N GLU A 56 10.16 26.78 1.32
CA GLU A 56 10.08 27.60 0.08
C GLU A 56 10.08 26.75 -1.19
N TRP A 57 10.92 25.71 -1.23
CA TRP A 57 11.03 24.82 -2.40
C TRP A 57 9.71 24.12 -2.77
N VAL A 58 8.74 24.01 -1.85
CA VAL A 58 7.42 23.42 -2.14
C VAL A 58 6.67 24.27 -3.16
N ARG A 59 6.78 25.60 -3.06
CA ARG A 59 6.13 26.54 -3.96
C ARG A 59 6.79 26.51 -5.34
N ASP A 60 8.12 26.54 -5.38
CA ASP A 60 8.88 26.43 -6.63
C ASP A 60 8.59 25.10 -7.34
N ALA A 61 8.56 23.99 -6.59
CA ALA A 61 8.23 22.68 -7.12
C ALA A 61 6.83 22.65 -7.71
N PHE A 62 5.84 23.23 -7.02
CA PHE A 62 4.47 23.27 -7.51
C PHE A 62 4.32 24.19 -8.74
N LEU A 63 5.04 25.31 -8.80
CA LEU A 63 5.04 26.19 -9.97
C LEU A 63 5.65 25.50 -11.21
N LEU A 64 6.72 24.72 -11.02
CA LEU A 64 7.37 23.97 -12.09
C LEU A 64 6.56 22.75 -12.55
N ALA A 65 6.04 21.99 -11.59
CA ALA A 65 5.27 20.78 -11.80
C ALA A 65 4.07 20.79 -10.84
N PRO A 66 2.91 21.32 -11.27
CA PRO A 66 1.72 21.46 -10.45
C PRO A 66 0.97 20.13 -10.30
N PHE A 67 1.71 19.14 -9.80
CA PHE A 67 1.31 17.78 -9.56
C PHE A 67 1.66 17.36 -8.13
N ALA A 68 0.85 16.47 -7.58
CA ALA A 68 1.07 15.89 -6.27
C ALA A 68 0.79 14.38 -6.31
N VAL A 69 1.45 13.60 -5.45
CA VAL A 69 1.24 12.15 -5.39
C VAL A 69 0.31 11.83 -4.22
N VAL A 70 -0.77 11.07 -4.46
CA VAL A 70 -1.69 10.64 -3.41
C VAL A 70 -0.95 9.77 -2.41
N ARG A 71 -1.15 10.07 -1.14
CA ARG A 71 -0.57 9.33 -0.02
C ARG A 71 -1.65 8.56 0.69
N ARG A 72 -1.25 7.39 1.20
CA ARG A 72 -2.05 6.63 2.15
C ARG A 72 -1.89 7.27 3.53
N ALA A 73 -2.75 8.22 3.84
CA ALA A 73 -2.83 8.89 5.14
C ALA A 73 -4.25 9.43 5.35
N PRO A 74 -4.69 9.68 6.60
CA PRO A 74 -6.01 10.21 6.85
C PRO A 74 -6.18 11.60 6.22
N ALA A 75 -7.39 11.86 5.74
CA ALA A 75 -7.79 13.16 5.22
C ALA A 75 -9.23 13.43 5.68
N ALA A 76 -9.54 14.71 5.92
CA ALA A 76 -10.91 15.15 6.17
C ALA A 76 -11.76 15.01 4.89
N PRO A 77 -13.10 15.05 5.01
CA PRO A 77 -13.98 15.13 3.85
C PRO A 77 -13.52 16.25 2.90
N ASP A 78 -13.64 16.00 1.59
CA ASP A 78 -13.24 16.92 0.52
C ASP A 78 -11.74 17.25 0.45
N PHE A 79 -10.89 16.51 1.19
CA PHE A 79 -9.44 16.62 1.12
C PHE A 79 -8.80 15.29 0.73
N VAL A 80 -7.66 15.40 0.06
CA VAL A 80 -6.81 14.29 -0.34
C VAL A 80 -5.44 14.47 0.27
N ALA A 81 -4.94 13.47 0.99
CA ALA A 81 -3.57 13.48 1.48
C ALA A 81 -2.62 13.33 0.29
N VAL A 82 -1.73 14.30 0.09
CA VAL A 82 -0.82 14.35 -1.06
C VAL A 82 0.62 14.65 -0.66
N GLY A 83 1.55 14.30 -1.53
CA GLY A 83 2.98 14.57 -1.40
C GLY A 83 3.48 15.43 -2.55
N ILE A 84 4.12 16.54 -2.22
CA ILE A 84 4.87 17.38 -3.16
C ILE A 84 6.31 16.93 -3.19
N ARG A 85 6.87 16.85 -4.40
CA ARG A 85 8.23 16.43 -4.65
C ARG A 85 9.02 17.60 -5.22
N GLY A 86 10.16 17.90 -4.60
CA GLY A 86 11.12 18.88 -5.12
C GLY A 86 12.16 18.24 -6.04
N ALA A 87 13.19 19.00 -6.37
CA ALA A 87 14.26 18.59 -7.28
C ALA A 87 15.10 17.42 -6.73
N SER A 88 15.23 17.29 -5.41
CA SER A 88 16.05 16.25 -4.78
C SER A 88 15.24 15.17 -4.07
N ARG A 89 15.87 14.01 -3.82
CA ARG A 89 15.25 12.91 -3.06
C ARG A 89 14.86 13.30 -1.63
N ALA A 90 15.57 14.25 -1.03
CA ALA A 90 15.29 14.74 0.33
C ALA A 90 14.08 15.70 0.37
N GLN A 91 13.77 16.35 -0.75
CA GLN A 91 12.64 17.27 -0.88
C GLN A 91 11.35 16.50 -1.15
N ARG A 92 10.75 15.99 -0.06
CA ARG A 92 9.42 15.38 -0.05
C ARG A 92 8.61 15.99 1.07
N TYR A 93 7.50 16.62 0.72
CA TYR A 93 6.63 17.37 1.62
C TYR A 93 5.22 16.80 1.58
N GLY A 94 4.73 16.35 2.73
CA GLY A 94 3.37 15.87 2.87
C GLY A 94 2.39 16.96 3.26
N THR A 95 1.29 17.08 2.53
CA THR A 95 0.22 18.06 2.75
C THR A 95 -1.15 17.49 2.33
N TRP A 96 -2.18 18.34 2.28
CA TRP A 96 -3.52 18.00 1.81
C TRP A 96 -3.96 18.98 0.72
N ALA A 97 -4.48 18.42 -0.37
CA ALA A 97 -5.14 19.16 -1.45
C ALA A 97 -6.65 19.06 -1.29
N ALA A 98 -7.38 20.13 -1.65
CA ALA A 98 -8.83 20.06 -1.74
C ALA A 98 -9.22 19.22 -2.97
N ASP A 99 -10.24 18.40 -2.84
CA ASP A 99 -10.76 17.56 -3.92
C ASP A 99 -11.19 18.40 -5.13
N ALA A 100 -11.86 19.52 -4.87
CA ALA A 100 -12.29 20.49 -5.88
C ALA A 100 -11.14 21.21 -6.61
N ASP A 101 -9.88 21.04 -6.17
CA ASP A 101 -8.70 21.55 -6.86
C ASP A 101 -7.98 20.48 -7.69
N VAL A 102 -8.47 19.22 -7.71
CA VAL A 102 -7.95 18.16 -8.57
C VAL A 102 -8.52 18.32 -9.98
N GLU A 103 -7.66 18.46 -10.99
CA GLU A 103 -8.07 18.54 -12.40
C GLU A 103 -8.22 17.15 -13.03
N PHE A 104 -7.23 16.29 -12.82
CA PHE A 104 -7.24 14.89 -13.24
C PHE A 104 -6.22 14.08 -12.46
N ALA A 105 -6.34 12.76 -12.54
CA ALA A 105 -5.42 11.79 -11.95
C ALA A 105 -4.79 10.90 -13.02
N VAL A 106 -3.54 10.51 -12.80
CA VAL A 106 -2.83 9.49 -13.57
C VAL A 106 -2.50 8.35 -12.62
N ALA A 107 -3.17 7.22 -12.82
CA ALA A 107 -2.90 6.00 -12.05
C ALA A 107 -1.58 5.36 -12.50
N PRO A 108 -0.79 4.74 -11.60
CA PRO A 108 0.45 4.05 -11.95
C PRO A 108 0.25 3.03 -13.09
N GLU A 109 -0.83 2.27 -13.07
CA GLU A 109 -1.14 1.26 -14.09
C GLU A 109 -1.31 1.83 -15.51
N ALA A 110 -1.77 3.08 -15.65
CA ALA A 110 -1.85 3.74 -16.96
C ALA A 110 -0.46 4.05 -17.54
N LEU A 111 0.57 4.13 -16.68
CA LEU A 111 1.94 4.44 -17.05
C LEU A 111 2.74 3.18 -17.43
N ALA A 112 2.20 1.98 -17.23
CA ALA A 112 2.91 0.73 -17.49
C ALA A 112 3.40 0.62 -18.94
N ALA A 113 2.65 1.17 -19.90
CA ALA A 113 2.99 1.20 -21.32
C ALA A 113 3.51 2.57 -21.82
N SER A 114 3.76 3.52 -20.92
CA SER A 114 4.26 4.86 -21.29
C SER A 114 5.76 4.87 -21.53
N ASP A 115 6.18 5.62 -22.55
CA ASP A 115 7.58 5.88 -22.83
C ASP A 115 8.06 7.18 -22.14
N PRO A 116 9.32 7.23 -21.67
CA PRO A 116 9.91 8.47 -21.18
C PRO A 116 10.10 9.47 -22.32
N SER A 117 10.38 10.73 -21.96
CA SER A 117 10.73 11.74 -22.96
C SER A 117 12.02 11.38 -23.71
N PRO A 118 12.15 11.78 -25.00
CA PRO A 118 13.31 11.47 -25.83
C PRO A 118 14.66 11.73 -25.15
N GLY A 119 15.56 10.76 -25.21
CA GLY A 119 16.91 10.83 -24.66
C GLY A 119 17.03 10.37 -23.20
N ARG A 120 15.91 10.05 -22.55
CA ARG A 120 15.87 9.58 -21.15
C ARG A 120 15.77 8.05 -21.03
N GLU A 121 15.49 7.35 -22.13
CA GLU A 121 15.33 5.88 -22.21
C GLU A 121 16.56 5.13 -21.70
N ARG A 122 17.75 5.76 -21.81
CA ARG A 122 19.03 5.18 -21.40
C ARG A 122 19.25 5.19 -19.88
N LEU A 123 18.41 5.90 -19.10
CA LEU A 123 18.52 5.85 -17.66
C LEU A 123 18.18 4.44 -17.16
N PRO A 124 18.97 3.86 -16.23
CA PRO A 124 18.81 2.46 -15.84
C PRO A 124 17.40 2.06 -15.41
N ALA A 125 16.69 2.92 -14.68
CA ALA A 125 15.32 2.68 -14.26
C ALA A 125 14.32 2.60 -15.44
N PHE A 126 14.49 3.44 -16.48
CA PHE A 126 13.67 3.36 -17.69
C PHE A 126 14.04 2.16 -18.56
N ALA A 127 15.33 1.82 -18.67
CA ALA A 127 15.76 0.61 -19.38
C ALA A 127 15.20 -0.66 -18.72
N ALA A 128 15.13 -0.70 -17.38
CA ALA A 128 14.49 -1.77 -16.63
C ALA A 128 12.97 -1.81 -16.87
N LEU A 129 12.28 -0.67 -16.83
CA LEU A 129 10.85 -0.58 -17.16
C LEU A 129 10.58 -1.07 -18.59
N ALA A 130 11.40 -0.65 -19.56
CA ALA A 130 11.27 -1.07 -20.96
C ALA A 130 11.46 -2.59 -21.13
N THR A 131 12.26 -3.22 -20.27
CA THR A 131 12.41 -4.69 -20.24
C THR A 131 11.13 -5.36 -19.73
N LEU A 132 10.49 -4.80 -18.70
CA LEU A 132 9.19 -5.29 -18.20
C LEU A 132 8.06 -5.08 -19.21
N GLN A 133 8.09 -3.98 -19.96
CA GLN A 133 7.11 -3.71 -21.02
C GLN A 133 7.17 -4.76 -22.15
N ARG A 134 8.38 -5.13 -22.59
CA ARG A 134 8.57 -6.14 -23.63
C ARG A 134 8.30 -7.56 -23.15
N SER A 135 8.68 -7.86 -21.90
CA SER A 135 8.62 -9.20 -21.32
C SER A 135 8.09 -9.14 -19.89
N PRO A 136 6.76 -8.93 -19.71
CA PRO A 136 6.18 -8.71 -18.38
C PRO A 136 6.20 -9.95 -17.47
N GLY A 137 6.39 -11.16 -18.03
CA GLY A 137 6.48 -12.38 -17.23
C GLY A 137 5.25 -12.58 -16.34
N ALA A 138 5.46 -12.84 -15.05
CA ALA A 138 4.37 -12.99 -14.08
C ALA A 138 3.54 -11.71 -13.87
N LEU A 139 4.09 -10.51 -14.15
CA LEU A 139 3.34 -9.25 -14.05
C LEU A 139 2.20 -9.15 -15.07
N ALA A 140 2.23 -9.93 -16.17
CA ALA A 140 1.17 -9.93 -17.17
C ALA A 140 -0.21 -10.33 -16.61
N SER A 141 -0.23 -11.03 -15.47
CA SER A 141 -1.44 -11.44 -14.77
C SER A 141 -1.87 -10.49 -13.64
N CYS A 142 -1.17 -9.36 -13.48
CA CYS A 142 -1.38 -8.39 -12.43
C CYS A 142 -1.82 -7.04 -13.02
N VAL A 143 -2.58 -6.26 -12.25
CA VAL A 143 -2.73 -4.83 -12.50
C VAL A 143 -1.55 -4.13 -11.84
N TRP A 144 -0.65 -3.55 -12.65
CA TRP A 144 0.60 -2.99 -12.15
C TRP A 144 1.03 -1.75 -12.93
N GLY A 145 1.92 -0.96 -12.35
CA GLY A 145 2.59 0.12 -13.05
C GLY A 145 3.74 0.76 -12.27
N PRO A 146 4.56 1.60 -12.93
CA PRO A 146 5.66 2.30 -12.28
C PRO A 146 5.14 3.36 -11.31
N ALA A 147 5.76 3.45 -10.14
CA ALA A 147 5.55 4.48 -9.14
C ALA A 147 6.85 5.27 -8.92
N GLY A 148 6.95 6.00 -7.82
CA GLY A 148 8.20 6.68 -7.44
C GLY A 148 8.62 7.75 -8.45
N SER A 149 9.93 7.90 -8.70
CA SER A 149 10.45 8.85 -9.71
C SER A 149 10.04 8.50 -11.13
N VAL A 150 10.04 7.21 -11.48
CA VAL A 150 9.69 6.75 -12.82
C VAL A 150 8.23 7.09 -13.12
N GLY A 151 7.31 6.69 -12.24
CA GLY A 151 5.89 7.01 -12.40
C GLY A 151 5.63 8.51 -12.38
N PHE A 152 6.25 9.26 -11.46
CA PHE A 152 6.08 10.71 -11.39
C PHE A 152 6.54 11.41 -12.67
N GLU A 153 7.71 11.04 -13.19
CA GLU A 153 8.23 11.66 -14.40
C GLU A 153 7.42 11.30 -15.65
N LEU A 154 6.95 10.06 -15.78
CA LEU A 154 6.11 9.66 -16.91
C LEU A 154 4.78 10.44 -16.91
N ALA A 155 4.18 10.64 -15.74
CA ALA A 155 2.93 11.39 -15.58
C ALA A 155 3.09 12.89 -15.84
N THR A 156 4.17 13.50 -15.33
CA THR A 156 4.35 14.97 -15.35
C THR A 156 5.20 15.48 -16.51
N ARG A 157 5.98 14.59 -17.14
CA ARG A 157 7.07 14.93 -18.07
C ARG A 157 8.18 15.80 -17.45
N THR A 158 8.17 15.98 -16.14
CA THR A 158 9.22 16.71 -15.40
C THR A 158 10.33 15.76 -14.97
N PRO A 159 11.61 16.03 -15.32
CA PRO A 159 12.73 15.17 -14.94
C PRO A 159 12.82 14.95 -13.42
N ALA A 160 12.72 13.69 -12.99
CA ALA A 160 12.86 13.24 -11.61
C ALA A 160 13.70 11.97 -11.47
N VAL A 161 13.89 11.21 -12.54
CA VAL A 161 14.75 10.02 -12.62
C VAL A 161 16.20 10.46 -12.85
N THR A 162 17.09 9.88 -12.05
CA THR A 162 18.55 10.03 -12.11
C THR A 162 19.21 8.70 -12.43
N ALA A 163 20.52 8.70 -12.72
CA ALA A 163 21.29 7.48 -12.93
C ALA A 163 21.31 6.53 -11.70
N SER A 164 21.07 7.07 -10.50
CA SER A 164 21.03 6.33 -9.24
C SER A 164 19.62 5.99 -8.75
N SER A 165 18.58 6.30 -9.55
CA SER A 165 17.20 6.00 -9.18
C SER A 165 16.93 4.51 -9.19
N ASP A 166 16.13 4.07 -8.22
CA ASP A 166 15.47 2.77 -8.21
C ASP A 166 14.26 2.76 -9.15
N LEU A 167 13.76 1.55 -9.41
CA LEU A 167 12.47 1.34 -10.06
C LEU A 167 11.45 0.90 -9.00
N ASP A 168 10.58 1.81 -8.61
CA ASP A 168 9.41 1.52 -7.78
C ASP A 168 8.27 0.97 -8.64
N LEU A 169 7.69 -0.17 -8.27
CA LEU A 169 6.51 -0.76 -8.92
C LEU A 169 5.37 -0.90 -7.92
N LEU A 170 4.15 -0.66 -8.39
CA LEU A 170 2.92 -0.92 -7.66
C LEU A 170 2.15 -2.05 -8.32
N ILE A 171 1.66 -3.00 -7.54
CA ILE A 171 0.72 -4.03 -7.97
C ILE A 171 -0.58 -3.82 -7.19
N ARG A 172 -1.71 -3.67 -7.87
CA ARG A 172 -3.04 -3.65 -7.23
C ARG A 172 -3.50 -5.10 -7.00
N ALA A 173 -3.77 -5.46 -5.75
CA ALA A 173 -4.19 -6.80 -5.37
C ALA A 173 -5.37 -6.71 -4.37
N PRO A 174 -6.57 -6.30 -4.82
CA PRO A 174 -7.77 -6.33 -3.98
C PRO A 174 -8.06 -7.76 -3.50
N ASP A 175 -7.77 -8.74 -4.36
CA ASP A 175 -7.87 -10.17 -4.05
C ASP A 175 -6.49 -10.78 -3.73
N ARG A 176 -6.52 -11.91 -3.01
CA ARG A 176 -5.31 -12.58 -2.55
C ARG A 176 -4.38 -12.98 -3.69
N LEU A 177 -3.15 -12.49 -3.63
CA LEU A 177 -2.07 -12.98 -4.47
C LEU A 177 -1.64 -14.37 -3.99
N ARG A 178 -1.72 -15.38 -4.87
CA ARG A 178 -1.27 -16.74 -4.55
C ARG A 178 0.21 -16.74 -4.15
N PRO A 179 0.62 -17.47 -3.09
CA PRO A 179 2.01 -17.48 -2.63
C PRO A 179 3.03 -17.88 -3.72
N ALA A 180 2.67 -18.83 -4.60
CA ALA A 180 3.52 -19.23 -5.72
C ALA A 180 3.73 -18.08 -6.73
N VAL A 181 2.71 -17.25 -6.97
CA VAL A 181 2.80 -16.09 -7.86
C VAL A 181 3.67 -15.01 -7.21
N ALA A 182 3.51 -14.74 -5.91
CA ALA A 182 4.35 -13.79 -5.19
C ALA A 182 5.85 -14.18 -5.25
N ARG A 183 6.17 -15.45 -5.01
CA ARG A 183 7.55 -15.97 -5.12
C ARG A 183 8.11 -15.84 -6.54
N ARG A 184 7.30 -16.17 -7.55
CA ARG A 184 7.69 -16.07 -8.95
C ARG A 184 7.97 -14.61 -9.36
N LEU A 185 7.04 -13.70 -9.05
CA LEU A 185 7.22 -12.26 -9.28
C LEU A 185 8.50 -11.76 -8.62
N PHE A 186 8.71 -12.10 -7.35
CA PHE A 186 9.90 -11.68 -6.62
C PHE A 186 11.19 -12.18 -7.29
N ALA A 187 11.26 -13.45 -7.67
CA ALA A 187 12.42 -14.02 -8.35
C ALA A 187 12.71 -13.35 -9.71
N GLU A 188 11.68 -13.17 -10.55
CA GLU A 188 11.82 -12.55 -11.87
C GLU A 188 12.30 -11.09 -11.75
N LEU A 189 11.73 -10.32 -10.82
CA LEU A 189 12.06 -8.92 -10.57
C LEU A 189 13.43 -8.75 -9.93
N ARG A 190 13.84 -9.67 -9.04
CA ARG A 190 15.21 -9.72 -8.51
C ARG A 190 16.24 -9.95 -9.61
N ALA A 191 15.98 -10.90 -10.50
CA ALA A 191 16.87 -11.16 -11.63
C ALA A 191 16.95 -9.96 -12.60
N LEU A 192 15.84 -9.24 -12.79
CA LEU A 192 15.85 -7.98 -13.54
C LEU A 192 16.71 -6.92 -12.84
N ALA A 193 16.52 -6.72 -11.54
CA ALA A 193 17.27 -5.75 -10.74
C ALA A 193 18.78 -6.00 -10.84
N GLU A 194 19.19 -7.26 -10.70
CA GLU A 194 20.59 -7.69 -10.81
C GLU A 194 21.18 -7.44 -12.20
N ARG A 195 20.45 -7.77 -13.28
CA ARG A 195 20.91 -7.49 -14.66
C ARG A 195 20.98 -5.99 -14.98
N ALA A 196 20.05 -5.21 -14.45
CA ALA A 196 19.98 -3.76 -14.69
C ALA A 196 20.93 -2.96 -13.79
N GLY A 197 21.49 -3.57 -12.74
CA GLY A 197 22.36 -2.89 -11.78
C GLY A 197 21.64 -1.84 -10.92
N ILE A 198 20.32 -1.99 -10.74
CA ILE A 198 19.49 -1.07 -9.93
C ILE A 198 18.72 -1.83 -8.86
N ARG A 199 18.13 -1.10 -7.92
CA ARG A 199 17.11 -1.67 -7.02
C ARG A 199 15.75 -1.62 -7.71
N VAL A 200 14.96 -2.68 -7.51
CA VAL A 200 13.55 -2.75 -7.92
C VAL A 200 12.74 -2.99 -6.67
N ASP A 201 12.00 -1.97 -6.25
CA ASP A 201 11.17 -2.00 -5.04
C ASP A 201 9.72 -2.21 -5.48
N VAL A 202 9.07 -3.26 -4.98
CA VAL A 202 7.69 -3.59 -5.38
C VAL A 202 6.76 -3.59 -4.18
N GLN A 203 5.74 -2.74 -4.26
CA GLN A 203 4.66 -2.67 -3.30
C GLN A 203 3.42 -3.35 -3.88
N VAL A 204 2.82 -4.26 -3.11
CA VAL A 204 1.53 -4.87 -3.37
C VAL A 204 0.49 -4.13 -2.55
N ASP A 205 -0.46 -3.50 -3.23
CA ASP A 205 -1.55 -2.76 -2.61
C ASP A 205 -2.71 -3.71 -2.29
N THR A 206 -2.91 -3.96 -1.01
CA THR A 206 -3.90 -4.89 -0.46
C THR A 206 -4.98 -4.12 0.31
N PRO A 207 -6.09 -4.76 0.71
CA PRO A 207 -7.09 -4.14 1.59
C PRO A 207 -6.51 -3.57 2.90
N ALA A 208 -5.52 -4.24 3.51
CA ALA A 208 -4.84 -3.75 4.72
C ALA A 208 -3.83 -2.61 4.45
N GLY A 209 -3.56 -2.30 3.17
CA GLY A 209 -2.60 -1.28 2.75
C GLY A 209 -1.44 -1.85 1.92
N GLY A 210 -0.36 -1.07 1.83
CA GLY A 210 0.80 -1.42 1.01
C GLY A 210 1.74 -2.40 1.70
N VAL A 211 1.96 -3.58 1.12
CA VAL A 211 2.90 -4.59 1.62
C VAL A 211 4.06 -4.78 0.63
N ALA A 212 5.30 -4.93 1.11
CA ALA A 212 6.41 -5.23 0.23
C ALA A 212 6.29 -6.64 -0.37
N LEU A 213 6.46 -6.77 -1.69
CA LEU A 213 6.41 -8.08 -2.37
C LEU A 213 7.42 -9.08 -1.77
N ALA A 214 8.59 -8.59 -1.35
CA ALA A 214 9.62 -9.40 -0.70
C ALA A 214 9.12 -10.08 0.59
N GLU A 215 8.28 -9.40 1.38
CA GLU A 215 7.71 -9.98 2.60
C GLU A 215 6.68 -11.06 2.29
N LEU A 216 5.82 -10.83 1.29
CA LEU A 216 4.86 -11.82 0.80
C LEU A 216 5.55 -13.05 0.22
N ALA A 217 6.60 -12.86 -0.57
CA ALA A 217 7.37 -13.93 -1.17
C ALA A 217 8.15 -14.76 -0.14
N ALA A 218 8.60 -14.13 0.96
CA ALA A 218 9.30 -14.81 2.05
C ALA A 218 8.39 -15.78 2.83
N GLY A 219 7.05 -15.66 2.69
CA GLY A 219 6.11 -16.58 3.35
C GLY A 219 6.10 -16.45 4.88
N LYS A 220 6.40 -15.25 5.41
CA LYS A 220 6.36 -14.98 6.85
C LYS A 220 4.92 -15.10 7.38
N PRO A 221 4.73 -15.50 8.65
CA PRO A 221 3.39 -15.63 9.25
C PRO A 221 2.68 -14.28 9.40
N ARG A 222 3.44 -13.18 9.43
CA ARG A 222 2.93 -11.81 9.44
C ARG A 222 3.76 -10.94 8.52
N VAL A 223 3.13 -9.93 7.94
CA VAL A 223 3.76 -8.95 7.04
C VAL A 223 3.44 -7.53 7.49
N MET A 224 4.35 -6.59 7.21
CA MET A 224 4.13 -5.19 7.51
C MET A 224 3.26 -4.54 6.43
N ALA A 225 2.02 -4.22 6.78
CA ALA A 225 1.14 -3.41 5.96
C ALA A 225 1.33 -1.93 6.30
N ARG A 226 1.65 -1.11 5.31
CA ARG A 226 1.59 0.35 5.43
C ARG A 226 0.12 0.74 5.26
N ALA A 227 -0.63 0.75 6.36
CA ALA A 227 -2.04 1.11 6.39
C ALA A 227 -2.23 2.63 6.40
N ILE A 228 -3.48 3.08 6.32
CA ILE A 228 -3.83 4.51 6.33
C ILE A 228 -3.45 5.19 7.65
N ASP A 229 -3.66 4.52 8.77
CA ASP A 229 -3.35 5.04 10.12
C ASP A 229 -1.91 4.76 10.56
N GLY A 230 -1.10 4.18 9.68
CA GLY A 230 0.31 3.87 9.92
C GLY A 230 0.67 2.40 9.68
N PRO A 231 1.93 2.02 9.95
CA PRO A 231 2.39 0.65 9.78
C PRO A 231 1.70 -0.31 10.77
N LEU A 232 1.14 -1.41 10.26
CA LEU A 232 0.49 -2.46 11.03
C LEU A 232 1.06 -3.83 10.62
N LEU A 233 1.43 -4.64 11.61
CA LEU A 233 1.88 -6.01 11.38
C LEU A 233 0.65 -6.94 11.33
N VAL A 234 0.31 -7.47 10.17
CA VAL A 234 -0.91 -8.28 9.95
C VAL A 234 -0.57 -9.73 9.59
N ALA A 235 -1.38 -10.68 10.05
CA ALA A 235 -1.25 -12.09 9.64
C ALA A 235 -1.73 -12.30 8.21
N ASP A 236 -2.78 -11.58 7.82
CA ASP A 236 -3.37 -11.67 6.50
C ASP A 236 -3.74 -10.27 5.98
N PRO A 237 -3.00 -9.74 4.99
CA PRO A 237 -3.27 -8.39 4.47
C PRO A 237 -4.51 -8.32 3.55
N TRP A 238 -5.13 -9.46 3.23
CA TRP A 238 -6.39 -9.54 2.48
C TRP A 238 -7.62 -9.83 3.36
N ALA A 239 -7.44 -10.06 4.66
CA ALA A 239 -8.57 -10.15 5.56
C ALA A 239 -9.32 -8.82 5.56
N ALA A 240 -10.66 -8.87 5.61
CA ALA A 240 -11.46 -7.66 5.73
C ALA A 240 -10.96 -6.85 6.93
N VAL A 241 -10.62 -5.58 6.70
CA VAL A 241 -10.29 -4.66 7.78
C VAL A 241 -11.60 -4.40 8.52
N THR A 242 -11.92 -5.24 9.50
CA THR A 242 -12.89 -4.86 10.53
C THR A 242 -12.28 -3.65 11.22
N THR A 243 -12.78 -2.46 10.90
CA THR A 243 -12.56 -1.25 11.68
C THR A 243 -13.28 -1.43 13.01
N GLY A 244 -12.69 -2.27 13.87
CA GLY A 244 -13.16 -2.52 15.21
C GLY A 244 -12.71 -1.39 16.12
N SER A 245 -13.68 -0.57 16.55
CA SER A 245 -13.64 0.02 17.89
C SER A 245 -13.22 -1.06 18.88
N GLY A 246 -12.06 -0.88 19.51
CA GLY A 246 -11.58 -1.81 20.51
C GLY A 246 -12.33 -1.63 21.82
N ALA A 247 -13.20 -2.58 22.16
CA ALA A 247 -13.54 -2.93 23.53
C ALA A 247 -14.17 -4.33 23.58
N ALA A 248 -13.48 -5.26 24.26
CA ALA A 248 -13.90 -6.59 24.71
C ALA A 248 -14.33 -7.58 23.60
N ASP A 249 -13.79 -8.79 23.47
CA ASP A 249 -13.71 -9.80 24.52
C ASP A 249 -12.41 -10.62 24.45
N ALA A 250 -11.75 -10.67 25.60
CA ALA A 250 -10.94 -11.80 26.00
C ALA A 250 -11.63 -12.45 27.21
N ALA A 251 -11.73 -13.78 27.15
CA ALA A 251 -12.06 -14.74 28.22
C ALA A 251 -13.55 -15.04 28.51
N ALA A 252 -13.98 -16.21 28.04
CA ALA A 252 -14.69 -17.30 28.77
C ALA A 252 -15.25 -18.23 27.65
N ASP A 253 -15.05 -19.55 27.59
CA ASP A 253 -15.25 -20.52 28.66
C ASP A 253 -14.23 -21.67 28.59
N ALA A 254 -13.59 -21.90 29.73
CA ALA A 254 -13.19 -23.23 30.16
C ALA A 254 -13.87 -23.49 31.51
N ASP A 255 -14.50 -24.67 31.59
CA ASP A 255 -14.81 -25.46 32.80
C ASP A 255 -16.22 -25.37 33.43
N ALA A 256 -17.04 -26.40 33.15
CA ALA A 256 -17.93 -27.16 34.04
C ALA A 256 -18.62 -28.23 33.15
N ASP A 257 -18.75 -29.51 33.48
CA ASP A 257 -18.85 -30.14 34.79
C ASP A 257 -18.49 -31.64 34.69
N ALA A 258 -18.07 -32.18 35.82
CA ALA A 258 -17.60 -33.54 36.03
C ALA A 258 -18.76 -34.53 36.23
N ASP A 259 -18.52 -35.82 35.93
CA ASP A 259 -18.40 -36.88 36.95
C ASP A 259 -18.82 -38.30 36.44
N ALA A 260 -18.17 -39.29 37.04
CA ALA A 260 -18.42 -40.73 37.11
C ALA A 260 -17.91 -41.65 35.98
N ALA A 261 -16.76 -42.30 36.22
CA ALA A 261 -16.74 -43.70 36.71
C ALA A 261 -15.32 -44.34 36.73
N THR A 262 -14.80 -44.55 37.95
CA THR A 262 -14.11 -45.74 38.47
C THR A 262 -12.97 -46.42 37.67
N THR A 263 -11.75 -46.13 38.14
CA THR A 263 -10.65 -47.05 38.52
C THR A 263 -10.66 -48.51 38.01
N ARG A 264 -9.65 -48.89 37.22
CA ARG A 264 -8.89 -50.14 37.44
C ARG A 264 -7.47 -50.12 36.84
N VAL A 265 -6.57 -50.61 37.67
CA VAL A 265 -5.09 -50.69 37.62
C VAL A 265 -4.60 -51.68 36.55
N PRO A 266 -3.43 -51.49 35.89
CA PRO A 266 -2.68 -52.59 35.31
C PRO A 266 -1.62 -53.11 36.30
N HIS A 267 -1.80 -54.35 36.75
CA HIS A 267 -0.82 -55.10 37.53
C HIS A 267 0.18 -55.77 36.57
N LEU A 268 1.47 -55.62 36.86
CA LEU A 268 2.55 -56.47 36.34
C LEU A 268 2.28 -57.93 36.70
N ASP A 269 2.51 -58.88 35.80
CA ASP A 269 3.23 -60.09 36.21
C ASP A 269 3.96 -60.79 35.05
N ALA A 270 5.05 -61.45 35.45
CA ALA A 270 6.11 -61.95 34.61
C ALA A 270 5.92 -63.40 34.11
N ALA A 271 6.64 -63.70 33.02
CA ALA A 271 7.32 -64.94 32.68
C ALA A 271 6.59 -66.30 32.76
N ARG A 272 6.61 -67.05 31.64
CA ARG A 272 7.38 -68.31 31.52
C ARG A 272 7.28 -68.97 30.13
N THR A 273 8.46 -69.22 29.55
CA THR A 273 8.93 -70.45 28.88
C THR A 273 7.93 -71.49 28.36
N GLY A 274 8.18 -71.98 27.14
CA GLY A 274 7.81 -73.35 26.74
C GLY A 274 7.81 -73.62 25.24
N ALA A 275 8.79 -74.40 24.78
CA ALA A 275 8.97 -74.88 23.42
C ALA A 275 7.87 -75.86 22.95
N ALA A 276 7.64 -75.97 21.63
CA ALA A 276 7.69 -77.25 20.89
C ALA A 276 7.33 -77.08 19.40
N ARG A 277 8.27 -77.55 18.57
CA ARG A 277 8.14 -78.18 17.23
C ARG A 277 7.75 -77.34 16.03
#